data_AF-A0ABD3C7D4-F1
#
_entry.id   AF-A0ABD3C7D4-F1
#
_cell.length_a   1.000
_cell.length_b   1.000
_cell.length_c   1.000
_cell.angle_alpha   90.00
_cell.angle_beta   90.00
_cell.angle_gamma   90.00
#
_symmetry.space_group_name_H-M   'P 1'
#
loop_
_entity.id
_entity.type
_entity.pdbx_description
1 polymer ?
#
loop_
_entity_poly.entity_id
_entity_poly.type
_entity_poly.pdbx_seq_one_letter_code
_entity_poly.pdbx_strand_id
1 'polypeptide(L)' 'MEWSGRRDFNAAPLVPFIVNRTQAGMQKSHGNLMYLKVHNSGHMVSLDQPKAALKMLRRWINGHIPL' A
#
# COMPACT_ATOMS: atom_id res chain seq x y z
N MET A 1 7.85 3.59 -14.72
CA MET A 1 9.17 3.54 -14.07
C MET A 1 9.89 2.32 -14.60
N GLU A 2 11.10 2.48 -15.12
CA GLU A 2 11.92 1.36 -15.60
C GLU A 2 12.77 0.82 -14.45
N TRP A 3 12.63 -0.48 -14.17
CA TRP A 3 13.43 -1.25 -13.22
C TRP A 3 13.24 -2.75 -13.49
N SER A 4 14.10 -3.60 -12.91
CA SER A 4 14.11 -5.04 -13.18
C SER A 4 12.77 -5.75 -12.89
N GLY A 5 12.00 -5.30 -11.91
CA GLY A 5 10.70 -5.89 -11.55
C GLY A 5 9.48 -5.24 -12.21
N ARG A 6 9.65 -4.38 -13.23
CA ARG A 6 8.53 -3.64 -13.87
C ARG A 6 7.43 -4.57 -14.39
N ARG A 7 7.81 -5.65 -15.08
CA ARG A 7 6.86 -6.58 -15.71
C ARG A 7 5.97 -7.26 -14.65
N ASP A 8 6.59 -7.79 -13.61
CA ASP A 8 5.90 -8.53 -12.57
C ASP A 8 5.08 -7.60 -11.67
N PHE A 9 5.62 -6.41 -11.36
CA PHE A 9 4.83 -5.37 -10.67
C PHE A 9 3.60 -4.99 -11.48
N ASN A 10 3.71 -4.81 -12.80
CA ASN A 10 2.55 -4.50 -13.64
C ASN A 10 1.50 -5.62 -13.63
N ALA A 11 1.94 -6.88 -13.68
CA ALA A 11 1.07 -8.05 -13.62
C ALA A 11 0.46 -8.32 -12.24
N ALA A 12 1.08 -7.84 -11.15
CA ALA A 12 0.62 -8.07 -9.79
C ALA A 12 -0.82 -7.56 -9.59
N PRO A 13 -1.69 -8.36 -8.92
CA PRO A 13 -3.09 -7.99 -8.71
C PRO A 13 -3.21 -6.82 -7.74
N LEU A 14 -4.24 -6.01 -7.95
CA LEU A 14 -4.62 -4.98 -6.99
C LEU A 14 -5.56 -5.59 -5.95
N VAL A 15 -5.12 -5.70 -4.70
CA VAL A 15 -5.84 -6.37 -3.61
C VAL A 15 -6.31 -5.36 -2.54
N PRO A 16 -7.36 -5.66 -1.76
CA PRO A 16 -7.82 -4.78 -0.69
C PRO A 16 -6.75 -4.53 0.38
N PHE A 17 -6.60 -3.28 0.80
CA PHE A 17 -5.85 -2.91 2.00
C PHE A 17 -6.81 -2.79 3.18
N ILE A 18 -6.74 -3.75 4.11
CA ILE A 18 -7.65 -3.85 5.25
C ILE A 18 -7.03 -3.26 6.52
N VAL A 19 -7.78 -2.38 7.19
CA VAL A 19 -7.44 -1.80 8.50
C VAL A 19 -8.64 -1.99 9.41
N ASN A 20 -8.45 -2.66 10.55
CA ASN A 20 -9.50 -2.93 11.53
C ASN A 20 -10.77 -3.58 10.91
N ARG A 21 -10.58 -4.57 10.02
CA ARG A 21 -11.65 -5.28 9.28
C ARG A 21 -12.41 -4.45 8.24
N THR A 22 -12.02 -3.20 8.02
CA THR A 22 -12.58 -2.34 6.97
C THR A 22 -11.59 -2.17 5.83
N GLN A 23 -12.08 -2.15 4.59
CA GLN A 23 -11.27 -1.80 3.43
C GLN A 23 -10.92 -0.30 3.47
N ALA A 24 -9.67 0.00 3.78
CA ALA A 24 -9.15 1.37 3.84
C ALA A 24 -8.51 1.81 2.52
N GLY A 25 -8.37 0.90 1.55
CA GLY A 25 -7.73 1.19 0.28
C GLY A 25 -7.51 -0.04 -0.58
N MET A 26 -6.63 0.12 -1.56
CA MET A 26 -6.17 -0.92 -2.48
C MET A 26 -4.65 -0.91 -2.57
N GLN A 27 -4.01 -2.07 -2.63
CA GLN A 27 -2.56 -2.20 -2.68
C GLN A 27 -2.12 -3.22 -3.74
N LYS A 28 -0.92 -3.03 -4.28
CA LYS A 28 -0.20 -4.04 -5.07
C LYS A 28 1.29 -3.90 -4.83
N SER A 29 2.02 -4.98 -4.99
CA SER A 29 3.45 -5.04 -4.68
C SER A 29 4.15 -6.06 -5.56
N HIS A 30 5.45 -5.87 -5.69
CA HIS A 30 6.36 -6.88 -6.22
C HIS A 30 7.77 -6.54 -5.73
N GLY A 31 8.46 -7.53 -5.14
CA GLY A 31 9.77 -7.31 -4.52
C GLY A 31 9.75 -6.18 -3.49
N ASN A 32 10.65 -5.21 -3.66
CA ASN A 32 10.80 -4.08 -2.72
C ASN A 32 9.90 -2.87 -3.03
N LEU A 33 9.00 -2.98 -4.02
CA LEU A 33 8.11 -1.87 -4.41
C LEU A 33 6.65 -2.21 -4.07
N MET A 34 5.99 -1.28 -3.39
CA MET A 34 4.56 -1.34 -3.08
C MET A 34 3.88 -0.04 -3.52
N TYR A 35 2.72 -0.18 -4.16
CA TYR A 35 1.77 0.89 -4.39
C TYR A 35 0.58 0.71 -3.45
N LEU A 36 0.21 1.77 -2.72
CA LEU A 36 -0.95 1.80 -1.85
C LEU A 36 -1.79 3.03 -2.16
N LYS A 37 -3.04 2.79 -2.58
CA LYS A 37 -4.08 3.82 -2.72
C LYS A 37 -4.96 3.79 -1.48
N VAL A 38 -4.92 4.84 -0.67
CA VAL A 38 -5.80 5.00 0.49
C VAL A 38 -7.10 5.68 0.04
N HIS A 39 -8.25 5.15 0.47
CA HIS A 39 -9.55 5.74 0.16
C HIS A 39 -9.83 6.95 1.05
N ASN A 40 -10.60 7.91 0.53
CA ASN A 40 -11.05 9.09 1.28
C ASN A 40 -9.89 9.87 1.94
N SER A 41 -8.77 9.98 1.23
CA SER A 41 -7.62 10.78 1.64
C SER A 41 -7.18 11.70 0.51
N GLY A 42 -6.86 12.94 0.83
CA GLY A 42 -6.22 13.91 -0.04
C GLY A 42 -4.70 13.84 0.06
N HIS A 43 -4.04 15.00 -0.04
CA HIS A 43 -2.58 15.09 -0.06
C HIS A 43 -1.94 14.65 1.26
N MET A 44 -2.60 14.95 2.38
CA MET A 44 -2.12 14.62 3.72
C MET A 44 -2.82 13.37 4.24
N VAL A 45 -2.38 12.20 3.77
CA VAL A 45 -3.00 10.90 4.12
C VAL A 45 -3.07 10.66 5.64
N SER A 46 -2.06 11.10 6.40
CA SER A 46 -2.05 10.97 7.86
C SER A 46 -3.09 11.86 8.56
N LEU A 47 -3.46 12.99 7.96
CA LEU A 47 -4.50 13.88 8.46
C LEU A 47 -5.89 13.29 8.20
N ASP A 48 -6.14 12.83 6.98
CA ASP A 48 -7.46 12.34 6.58
C ASP A 48 -7.74 10.90 7.06
N GLN A 49 -6.70 10.06 7.07
CA GLN A 49 -6.79 8.62 7.35
C GLN A 49 -5.68 8.14 8.32
N PRO A 50 -5.63 8.66 9.56
CA PRO A 50 -4.52 8.41 10.50
C PRO A 50 -4.27 6.93 10.82
N LYS A 51 -5.35 6.13 10.92
CA LYS A 51 -5.24 4.68 11.19
C LYS A 51 -4.61 3.92 10.02
N ALA A 52 -4.97 4.30 8.79
CA ALA A 52 -4.41 3.72 7.57
C ALA A 52 -2.94 4.08 7.41
N ALA A 53 -2.60 5.36 7.60
CA ALA A 53 -1.23 5.85 7.54
C ALA A 53 -0.32 5.15 8.58
N LEU A 54 -0.78 5.01 9.83
CA LEU A 54 -0.01 4.32 10.86
C LEU A 54 0.20 2.83 10.55
N LYS A 55 -0.83 2.14 10.05
CA LYS A 55 -0.70 0.73 9.63
C LYS A 55 0.30 0.59 8.48
N MET A 56 0.24 1.47 7.48
CA MET A 56 1.18 1.50 6.37
C MET A 56 2.62 1.70 6.87
N LEU A 57 2.87 2.73 7.67
CA LEU A 57 4.21 3.05 8.18
C LEU A 57 4.79 1.91 9.03
N ARG A 58 4.00 1.33 9.95
CA ARG A 58 4.44 0.19 10.76
C ARG A 58 4.79 -1.03 9.91
N ARG A 59 4.05 -1.29 8.84
CA ARG A 59 4.36 -2.40 7.92
C ARG A 59 5.64 -2.14 7.15
N TRP A 60 5.78 -0.94 6.60
CA TRP A 60 6.95 -0.54 5.82
C TRP A 60 8.24 -0.61 6.65
N ILE A 61 8.25 0.04 7.81
CA ILE A 61 9.45 0.15 8.67
C ILE A 61 9.91 -1.23 9.16
N ASN A 62 8.96 -2.13 9.42
CA ASN A 62 9.28 -3.49 9.86
C ASN A 62 9.54 -4.48 8.70
N GLY A 63 9.60 -4.01 7.45
CA GLY A 63 9.84 -4.88 6.28
C GLY A 63 8.67 -5.80 5.91
N HIS A 64 7.47 -5.57 6.46
CA HIS A 64 6.27 -6.38 6.19
C HIS A 64 5.50 -5.89 4.96
N ILE A 65 6.14 -6.01 3.79
CA ILE A 65 5.53 -5.73 2.49
C ILE A 65 4.70 -6.97 2.10
N PRO A 66 3.43 -6.82 1.66
CA PRO A 66 2.68 -7.96 1.15
C PRO A 66 3.42 -8.49 -0.09
N LEU A 67 3.65 -9.81 -0.15
CA LEU A 67 4.27 -10.47 -1.30
C LEU A 67 3.38 -10.35 -2.54
#